data_AF-A0A1Q5XL73-F1
#
_entry.id   AF-A0A1Q5XL73-F1
#
_cell.length_a   1.000
_cell.length_b   1.000
_cell.length_c   1.000
_cell.angle_alpha   90.00
_cell.angle_beta   90.00
_cell.angle_gamma   90.00
#
_symmetry.space_group_name_H-M   'P 1'
#
loop_
_entity.id
_entity.type
_entity.pdbx_description
1 polymer ?
#
loop_
_entity_poly.entity_id
_entity_poly.type
_entity_poly.pdbx_seq_one_letter_code
_entity_poly.pdbx_strand_id
1 'polypeptide(L)'
;MTTLVKTQSCPYCGTDVDDSHAEWEEGTHTIECDRCHQEYSVTTEYEFLGWDIEKVCHGCGEIESECYCDEPQLTKESDPQ
;
A
#
# COMPACT_ATOMS: atom_id res chain seq x y z
N MET A 1 5.64 -26.98 -8.00
CA MET A 1 5.82 -25.86 -7.07
C MET A 1 5.86 -24.59 -7.90
N THR A 2 4.79 -23.82 -7.90
CA THR A 2 4.73 -22.49 -8.53
C THR A 2 5.48 -21.53 -7.62
N THR A 3 6.51 -20.86 -8.15
CA THR A 3 7.23 -19.82 -7.42
C THR A 3 6.47 -18.52 -7.63
N LEU A 4 6.01 -17.88 -6.55
CA LEU A 4 5.38 -16.57 -6.65
C LEU A 4 6.43 -15.54 -7.06
N VAL A 5 6.13 -14.77 -8.10
CA VAL A 5 6.98 -13.70 -8.60
C VAL A 5 6.58 -12.37 -7.98
N LYS A 6 7.57 -11.59 -7.56
CA LYS A 6 7.33 -10.23 -6.99
C LYS A 6 7.17 -9.16 -8.06
N THR A 7 7.49 -9.49 -9.31
CA THR A 7 7.40 -8.63 -10.47
C THR A 7 6.46 -9.26 -11.48
N GLN A 8 5.63 -8.45 -12.11
CA GLN A 8 4.73 -8.92 -13.16
C GLN A 8 5.45 -8.81 -14.50
N SER A 9 5.42 -9.87 -15.30
CA SER A 9 5.91 -9.83 -16.68
C SER A 9 4.76 -10.20 -17.60
N CYS A 10 4.52 -9.38 -18.63
CA CYS A 10 3.47 -9.64 -19.61
C CYS A 10 3.69 -11.02 -20.26
N PRO A 11 2.72 -11.93 -20.20
CA PRO A 11 2.89 -13.29 -20.73
C PRO A 11 2.98 -13.33 -22.27
N TYR A 12 2.58 -12.25 -22.94
CA TYR A 12 2.56 -12.17 -24.41
C TYR A 12 3.85 -11.62 -25.01
N CYS A 13 4.46 -10.62 -24.37
CA CYS A 13 5.65 -9.94 -24.92
C CYS A 13 6.88 -9.99 -24.00
N GLY A 14 6.76 -10.56 -22.80
CA GLY A 14 7.83 -10.71 -21.82
C GLY A 14 8.35 -9.38 -21.25
N THR A 15 7.59 -8.29 -21.40
CA THR A 15 7.96 -6.99 -20.83
C THR A 15 7.51 -6.93 -19.39
N ASP A 16 8.40 -6.49 -18.51
CA ASP A 16 8.07 -6.28 -17.10
C ASP A 16 7.12 -5.09 -16.96
N VAL A 17 6.10 -5.27 -16.14
CA VAL A 17 5.12 -4.26 -15.76
C VAL A 17 5.40 -3.89 -14.31
N ASP A 18 5.69 -2.61 -14.07
CA ASP A 18 6.01 -2.11 -12.74
C ASP A 18 4.74 -1.63 -12.03
N ASP A 19 4.07 -2.56 -11.37
CA ASP A 19 2.93 -2.31 -10.50
C ASP A 19 3.29 -2.47 -9.01
N SER A 20 4.57 -2.29 -8.67
CA SER A 20 5.08 -2.51 -7.31
C SER A 20 4.48 -1.57 -6.25
N HIS A 21 3.86 -0.48 -6.69
CA HIS A 21 3.19 0.52 -5.85
C HIS A 21 1.66 0.51 -5.94
N ALA A 22 1.08 -0.41 -6.70
CA ALA A 22 -0.36 -0.50 -6.80
C ALA A 22 -0.95 -1.20 -5.56
N GLU A 23 -1.92 -0.55 -4.92
CA GLU A 23 -2.74 -1.16 -3.87
C GLU A 23 -3.78 -2.06 -4.53
N TRP A 24 -3.47 -3.36 -4.60
CA TRP A 24 -4.38 -4.34 -5.17
C TRP A 24 -5.37 -4.82 -4.12
N GLU A 25 -6.66 -4.63 -4.39
CA GLU A 25 -7.71 -5.34 -3.65
C GLU A 25 -7.49 -6.86 -3.76
N GLU A 26 -7.97 -7.63 -2.78
CA GLU A 26 -7.91 -9.09 -2.86
C GLU A 26 -8.67 -9.59 -4.09
N GLY A 27 -8.02 -10.42 -4.91
CA GLY A 27 -8.70 -11.17 -5.97
C GLY A 27 -7.94 -11.24 -7.29
N THR A 28 -8.72 -11.37 -8.37
CA THR A 28 -8.21 -11.42 -9.74
C THR A 28 -8.51 -10.12 -10.45
N HIS A 29 -7.46 -9.55 -11.04
CA HIS A 29 -7.50 -8.28 -11.77
C HIS A 29 -7.11 -8.50 -13.22
N THR A 30 -7.63 -7.65 -14.11
CA THR A 30 -7.25 -7.63 -15.53
C THR A 30 -6.34 -6.43 -15.77
N ILE A 31 -5.20 -6.67 -16.40
CA ILE A 31 -4.20 -5.64 -16.73
C ILE A 31 -3.98 -5.64 -18.23
N GLU A 32 -3.95 -4.47 -18.85
CA GLU A 32 -3.49 -4.30 -20.23
C GLU A 32 -1.98 -4.03 -20.24
N CYS A 33 -1.22 -4.78 -21.04
CA CYS A 33 0.20 -4.50 -21.22
C CYS A 33 0.42 -3.25 -22.09
N ASP A 34 1.08 -2.23 -21.56
CA ASP A 34 1.42 -0.99 -22.28
C ASP A 34 2.21 -1.18 -23.59
N ARG A 35 2.93 -2.30 -23.72
CA ARG A 35 3.78 -2.56 -24.90
C ARG A 35 3.05 -3.27 -26.02
N CYS A 36 2.28 -4.32 -25.70
CA CYS A 36 1.64 -5.16 -26.71
C CYS A 36 0.11 -5.03 -26.73
N HIS A 37 -0.46 -4.22 -25.82
CA HIS A 37 -1.89 -3.95 -25.69
C HIS A 37 -2.75 -5.21 -25.54
N GLN A 38 -2.15 -6.27 -24.99
CA GLN A 38 -2.87 -7.50 -24.67
C GLN A 38 -3.21 -7.50 -23.20
N GLU A 39 -4.46 -7.85 -22.90
CA GLU A 39 -4.95 -7.99 -21.54
C GLU A 39 -4.58 -9.36 -20.96
N TYR A 40 -4.15 -9.38 -19.71
CA TYR A 40 -3.89 -10.61 -18.95
C TYR A 40 -4.45 -10.50 -17.54
N SER A 41 -4.82 -11.66 -16.98
CA SER A 41 -5.29 -11.75 -15.60
C SER A 41 -4.13 -11.93 -14.64
N VAL A 42 -4.15 -11.19 -13.54
CA VAL A 42 -3.28 -11.42 -12.39
C VAL A 42 -4.10 -11.74 -11.17
N THR A 43 -3.63 -12.69 -10.36
CA THR A 43 -4.25 -13.03 -9.08
C THR A 43 -3.22 -12.73 -8.00
N THR A 44 -3.58 -11.86 -7.07
CA THR A 44 -2.75 -11.57 -5.90
C THR A 44 -2.90 -12.69 -4.88
N GLU A 45 -1.80 -13.30 -4.50
CA GLU A 45 -1.78 -14.27 -3.39
C GLU A 45 -1.26 -13.58 -2.13
N TYR A 46 -2.11 -13.51 -1.12
CA TYR A 46 -1.77 -12.97 0.19
C TYR A 46 -1.47 -14.10 1.16
N GLU A 47 -0.41 -13.93 1.96
CA GLU A 47 -0.12 -14.81 3.09
C GLU A 47 -0.56 -14.11 4.39
N PHE A 48 -1.33 -14.81 5.21
CA PHE A 48 -1.63 -14.33 6.56
C PHE A 48 -0.35 -14.41 7.42
N LEU A 49 0.24 -13.25 7.71
CA LEU A 49 1.46 -13.17 8.53
C LEU A 49 1.16 -13.03 10.04
N GLY A 50 0.01 -12.46 10.41
CA GLY A 50 -0.34 -12.20 11.80
C GLY A 50 -1.23 -10.95 11.95
N TRP A 51 -1.31 -10.46 13.17
CA TRP A 51 -2.03 -9.23 13.50
C TRP A 51 -1.02 -8.14 13.82
N ASP A 52 -1.18 -6.96 13.21
CA ASP A 52 -0.62 -5.73 13.75
C ASP A 52 -1.68 -5.07 14.64
N ILE A 53 -1.35 -4.85 15.91
CA ILE A 53 -2.31 -4.43 16.92
C ILE A 53 -1.90 -3.05 17.43
N GLU A 54 -2.74 -2.07 17.15
CA GLU A 54 -2.53 -0.69 17.58
C GLU A 54 -3.71 -0.19 18.42
N LYS A 55 -3.42 0.74 19.33
CA LYS A 55 -4.43 1.43 20.15
C LYS A 55 -5.05 2.56 19.35
N VAL A 56 -6.30 2.87 19.70
CA VAL A 56 -6.99 4.08 19.25
C VAL A 56 -6.83 5.15 20.32
N CYS A 57 -6.41 6.35 19.93
CA CYS A 57 -6.34 7.49 20.81
C CYS A 57 -7.74 7.85 21.32
N HIS A 58 -7.89 7.90 22.64
CA HIS A 58 -9.17 8.19 23.28
C HIS A 58 -9.62 9.66 23.13
N GLY A 59 -8.69 10.55 22.78
CA GLY A 59 -8.92 11.99 22.63
C GLY A 59 -9.41 12.40 21.24
N CYS A 60 -8.76 11.90 20.18
CA CYS A 60 -9.11 12.24 18.79
C CYS A 60 -9.81 11.11 18.03
N GLY A 61 -9.70 9.86 18.47
CA GLY A 61 -10.25 8.70 17.76
C GLY A 61 -9.38 8.18 16.61
N GLU A 62 -8.22 8.79 16.37
CA GLU A 62 -7.22 8.30 15.41
C GLU A 62 -6.42 7.14 16.00
N ILE A 63 -5.75 6.34 15.15
CA ILE A 63 -4.79 5.34 15.62
C ILE A 63 -3.57 6.00 16.28
N GLU A 64 -2.95 5.33 17.27
CA GLU A 64 -1.92 5.93 18.12
C GLU A 64 -0.69 6.42 17.31
N SER A 65 -0.30 5.71 16.25
CA SER A 65 0.76 6.13 15.32
C SER A 65 0.46 7.41 14.54
N GLU A 66 -0.81 7.76 14.37
CA GLU A 66 -1.28 8.97 13.68
C GLU A 66 -1.80 10.02 14.67
N CYS A 67 -1.67 9.75 15.97
CA CYS A 67 -2.17 10.62 17.03
C CYS A 67 -1.13 11.68 17.40
N TYR A 68 -1.54 12.95 17.27
CA TYR A 68 -0.74 14.12 17.66
C TYR A 68 -1.22 14.76 18.98
N CYS A 69 -2.10 14.10 19.74
CA CYS A 69 -2.64 14.66 20.99
C CYS A 69 -1.58 14.87 22.08
N ASP A 70 -0.47 14.13 22.01
CA ASP A 70 0.66 14.24 22.94
C ASP A 70 1.77 15.16 22.42
N GLU A 71 1.63 15.77 21.24
CA GLU A 71 2.60 16.76 20.79
C GLU A 71 2.44 18.04 21.64
N PRO A 72 3.45 18.39 22.47
CA PRO A 72 3.43 19.68 23.11
C PRO A 72 3.49 20.72 21.99
N GLN A 73 2.38 21.42 21.80
CA GLN A 73 2.30 22.62 20.96
C GLN A 73 3.56 23.44 21.27
N LEU A 74 4.51 23.49 20.33
CA LEU A 74 5.61 24.44 20.40
C LEU A 74 4.94 25.78 20.53
N THR A 75 4.98 26.32 21.76
CA THR A 75 4.48 27.64 22.09
C THR A 75 5.12 28.57 21.07
N LYS A 76 4.32 29.08 20.13
CA LYS A 76 4.74 30.21 19.31
C LYS A 76 5.06 31.30 20.30
N GLU A 77 6.35 31.47 20.56
CA GLU A 77 6.86 32.52 21.42
C GLU A 77 6.24 33.83 20.92
N SER A 78 5.56 34.49 21.86
CA SER A 78 5.12 35.87 21.79
C SER A 78 6.26 36.75 21.26
N ASP A 79 6.06 37.34 20.09
CA ASP A 79 6.87 38.47 19.63
C ASP A 79 6.19 39.76 20.14
N PRO A 80 6.83 40.54 21.05
CA PRO A 80 6.30 41.81 21.49
C PRO A 80 6.81 42.92 20.56
N GLN A 81 5.88 43.65 19.91
CA GLN A 81 6.17 45.00 19.43
C GLN A 81 4.95 45.92 19.52
#